data_AF-A0A940NWV8-F1
#
_entry.id   AF-A0A940NWV8-F1
#
_cell.length_a   1.000
_cell.length_b   1.000
_cell.length_c   1.000
_cell.angle_alpha   90.00
_cell.angle_beta   90.00
_cell.angle_gamma   90.00
#
_symmetry.space_group_name_H-M   'P 1'
#
loop_
_entity.id
_entity.type
_entity.pdbx_description
1 polymer ?
#
loop_
_entity_poly.entity_id
_entity_poly.type
_entity_poly.pdbx_seq_one_letter_code
_entity_poly.pdbx_strand_id
1 'polypeptide(L)'
;NIALAVICLIGLLKMLKSKPFSDLWYIIKFVGTISITLTGAVFCFVLVPAGAVWNVQNVLTHVAVPVAGILDFFVTGISSSIKKRNDLWVIVPPILYAIYAGIGYVRNWQFAEGYNYPYFFLNWGSPAGAFGFTNELPYMGCAWWILALFCALLIVGMLYLLILDGLKKMFHTANK
;
A
#
# COMPACT_ATOMS: atom_id res chain seq x y z
N ASN A 1 -4.33 -7.53 2.54
CA ASN A 1 -4.44 -8.18 3.88
C ASN A 1 -3.80 -9.54 3.95
N ILE A 2 -4.31 -10.54 3.21
CA ILE A 2 -3.78 -11.91 3.25
C ILE A 2 -2.28 -11.95 2.94
N ALA A 3 -1.82 -11.24 1.90
CA ALA A 3 -0.40 -11.16 1.57
C ALA A 3 0.45 -10.61 2.72
N LEU A 4 -0.01 -9.57 3.42
CA LEU A 4 0.69 -9.04 4.60
C LEU A 4 0.70 -10.05 5.74
N ALA A 5 -0.43 -10.72 6.01
CA ALA A 5 -0.49 -11.76 7.04
C ALA A 5 0.52 -12.89 6.76
N VAL A 6 0.67 -13.29 5.50
CA VAL A 6 1.69 -14.26 5.07
C VAL A 6 3.10 -13.71 5.28
N ILE A 7 3.37 -12.45 4.95
CA ILE A 7 4.66 -11.79 5.22
C ILE A 7 4.96 -11.80 6.73
N CYS A 8 4.01 -11.38 7.58
CA CYS A 8 4.21 -11.38 9.03
C CYS A 8 4.44 -12.80 9.57
N LEU A 9 3.68 -13.80 9.09
CA LEU A 9 3.83 -15.20 9.50
C LEU A 9 5.20 -15.78 9.11
N ILE A 10 5.65 -15.57 7.87
CA ILE A 10 6.98 -16.02 7.43
C ILE A 10 8.08 -15.32 8.25
N GLY A 11 7.88 -14.03 8.57
CA GLY A 11 8.76 -13.27 9.45
C GLY A 11 8.88 -13.91 10.83
N LEU A 12 7.75 -14.19 11.46
CA LEU A 12 7.69 -14.85 12.76
C LEU A 12 8.39 -16.22 12.74
N LEU A 13 8.10 -17.06 11.74
CA LEU A 13 8.74 -18.38 11.59
C LEU A 13 10.25 -18.29 11.41
N LYS A 14 10.76 -17.24 10.76
CA LYS A 14 12.21 -16.99 10.66
C LYS A 14 12.81 -16.56 11.99
N MET A 15 12.13 -15.68 12.74
CA MET A 15 12.57 -15.27 14.08
C MET A 15 12.63 -16.45 15.04
N LEU A 16 11.58 -17.28 15.08
CA LEU A 16 11.53 -18.48 15.93
C LEU A 16 12.63 -19.50 15.60
N LYS A 17 13.12 -19.49 14.35
CA LYS A 17 14.22 -20.36 13.89
C LYS A 17 15.58 -19.68 13.91
N SER A 18 15.69 -18.47 14.48
CA SER A 18 16.90 -17.63 14.50
C SER A 18 17.58 -17.50 13.13
N LYS A 19 16.78 -17.52 12.04
CA LYS A 19 17.31 -17.43 10.68
C LYS A 19 17.59 -15.96 10.34
N PRO A 20 18.72 -15.66 9.69
CA PRO A 20 18.99 -14.29 9.25
C PRO A 20 17.96 -13.85 8.21
N PHE A 21 17.67 -12.55 8.22
CA PHE A 21 16.85 -11.92 7.20
C PHE A 21 17.72 -11.39 6.07
N SER A 22 17.29 -11.64 4.83
CA SER A 22 17.95 -11.10 3.64
C SER A 22 17.49 -9.68 3.34
N ASP A 23 18.27 -8.92 2.57
CA ASP A 23 17.89 -7.59 2.09
C ASP A 23 16.54 -7.61 1.36
N LEU A 24 16.32 -8.63 0.51
CA LEU A 24 15.07 -8.82 -0.21
C LEU A 24 13.87 -8.96 0.74
N TRP A 25 14.05 -9.63 1.88
CA TRP A 25 12.98 -9.78 2.87
C TRP A 25 12.53 -8.42 3.42
N TYR A 26 13.49 -7.55 3.75
CA TYR A 26 13.18 -6.22 4.24
C TYR A 26 12.49 -5.35 3.19
N ILE A 27 12.89 -5.48 1.91
CA ILE A 27 12.20 -4.81 0.79
C ILE A 27 10.76 -5.30 0.68
N ILE A 28 10.53 -6.61 0.68
CA ILE A 28 9.18 -7.20 0.61
C ILE A 28 8.32 -6.70 1.78
N LYS A 29 8.86 -6.71 3.00
CA LYS A 29 8.15 -6.25 4.18
C LYS A 29 7.82 -4.76 4.10
N PHE A 30 8.77 -3.94 3.67
CA PHE A 30 8.56 -2.51 3.46
C PHE A 30 7.46 -2.24 2.42
N VAL A 31 7.56 -2.83 1.23
CA VAL A 31 6.55 -2.68 0.16
C VAL A 31 5.17 -3.16 0.61
N GLY A 32 5.11 -4.30 1.30
CA GLY A 32 3.87 -4.83 1.87
C GLY A 32 3.26 -3.91 2.93
N THR A 33 4.09 -3.27 3.75
CA THR A 33 3.66 -2.31 4.77
C THR A 33 3.09 -1.05 4.12
N ILE A 34 3.79 -0.46 3.16
CA ILE A 34 3.28 0.74 2.45
C ILE A 34 1.97 0.43 1.71
N SER A 35 1.85 -0.77 1.13
CA SER A 35 0.61 -1.21 0.47
C SER A 35 -0.56 -1.35 1.46
N ILE A 36 -0.33 -1.85 2.68
CA ILE A 36 -1.39 -1.95 3.69
C ILE A 36 -1.74 -0.58 4.27
N THR A 37 -0.75 0.31 4.42
CA THR A 37 -0.99 1.70 4.83
C THR A 37 -1.91 2.39 3.84
N LEU A 38 -1.67 2.23 2.53
CA LEU A 38 -2.57 2.73 1.50
C LEU A 38 -3.98 2.14 1.65
N THR A 39 -4.08 0.83 1.88
CA THR A 39 -5.39 0.16 2.05
C THR A 39 -6.18 0.77 3.21
N GLY A 40 -5.53 1.04 4.35
CA GLY A 40 -6.17 1.70 5.48
C GLY A 40 -6.53 3.16 5.21
N ALA A 41 -5.63 3.90 4.56
CA ALA A 41 -5.87 5.29 4.19
C ALA A 41 -7.06 5.43 3.22
N VAL A 42 -7.12 4.61 2.17
CA VAL A 42 -8.24 4.60 1.21
C VAL A 42 -9.54 4.29 1.93
N PHE A 43 -9.56 3.31 2.83
CA PHE A 43 -10.78 3.02 3.58
C PHE A 43 -11.22 4.19 4.46
N CYS A 44 -10.34 4.70 5.31
CA CYS A 44 -10.67 5.75 6.28
C CYS A 44 -11.00 7.09 5.64
N PHE A 45 -10.31 7.48 4.56
CA PHE A 45 -10.41 8.82 3.98
C PHE A 45 -11.20 8.88 2.68
N VAL A 46 -11.47 7.74 2.03
CA VAL A 46 -12.23 7.69 0.78
C VAL A 46 -13.50 6.88 0.96
N LEU A 47 -13.39 5.62 1.36
CA LEU A 47 -14.56 4.72 1.37
C LEU A 47 -15.56 5.05 2.48
N VAL A 48 -15.10 5.32 3.71
CA VAL A 48 -15.99 5.68 4.83
C VAL A 48 -16.74 7.00 4.55
N PRO A 49 -16.07 8.09 4.12
CA PRO A 49 -16.79 9.30 3.69
C PRO A 49 -17.74 9.07 2.52
N ALA A 50 -17.46 8.10 1.64
CA ALA A 50 -18.33 7.70 0.54
C ALA A 50 -19.46 6.73 0.94
N GLY A 51 -19.63 6.43 2.24
CA GLY A 51 -20.74 5.62 2.77
C GLY A 51 -20.39 4.17 3.10
N ALA A 52 -19.12 3.77 3.10
CA ALA A 52 -18.73 2.44 3.57
C ALA A 52 -19.02 2.26 5.07
N VAL A 53 -19.53 1.07 5.42
CA VAL A 53 -20.01 0.78 6.78
C VAL A 53 -18.88 0.38 7.72
N TRP A 54 -18.92 0.91 8.94
CA TRP A 54 -18.11 0.44 10.06
C TRP A 54 -18.68 -0.87 10.61
N ASN A 55 -18.14 -1.99 10.15
CA ASN A 55 -18.42 -3.31 10.70
C ASN A 55 -17.11 -4.00 11.09
N VAL A 56 -17.22 -5.11 11.83
CA VAL A 56 -16.05 -5.84 12.34
C VAL A 56 -15.10 -6.25 11.21
N GLN A 57 -15.63 -6.75 10.09
CA GLN A 57 -14.81 -7.16 8.96
C GLN A 57 -14.00 -5.98 8.38
N ASN A 58 -14.64 -4.83 8.20
CA ASN A 58 -14.01 -3.63 7.67
C ASN A 58 -13.01 -3.02 8.66
N VAL A 59 -13.33 -2.98 9.95
CA VAL A 59 -12.41 -2.50 10.99
C VAL A 59 -11.16 -3.38 11.05
N LEU A 60 -11.34 -4.71 11.10
CA LEU A 60 -10.21 -5.63 11.15
C LEU A 60 -9.35 -5.51 9.89
N THR A 61 -9.99 -5.45 8.72
CA THR A 61 -9.30 -5.44 7.44
C THR A 61 -8.62 -4.11 7.15
N HIS A 62 -9.28 -2.99 7.42
CA HIS A 62 -8.85 -1.69 6.95
C HIS A 62 -8.35 -0.76 8.05
N VAL A 63 -8.36 -1.19 9.31
CA VAL A 63 -7.76 -0.42 10.41
C VAL A 63 -6.78 -1.27 11.19
N ALA A 64 -7.24 -2.38 11.79
CA ALA A 64 -6.40 -3.17 12.69
C ALA A 64 -5.18 -3.76 11.97
N VAL A 65 -5.38 -4.39 10.82
CA VAL A 65 -4.29 -4.99 10.02
C VAL A 65 -3.29 -3.92 9.51
N PRO A 66 -3.71 -2.78 8.93
CA PRO A 66 -2.79 -1.68 8.60
C PRO A 66 -1.97 -1.20 9.79
N VAL A 67 -2.61 -0.89 10.92
CA VAL A 67 -1.91 -0.41 12.14
C VAL A 67 -0.91 -1.45 12.63
N ALA A 68 -1.32 -2.72 12.74
CA ALA A 68 -0.43 -3.80 13.16
C ALA A 68 0.76 -3.98 12.20
N GLY A 69 0.53 -3.89 10.88
CA GLY A 69 1.59 -3.97 9.87
C GLY A 69 2.61 -2.85 9.99
N ILE A 70 2.16 -1.62 10.23
CA ILE A 70 3.03 -0.45 10.43
C ILE A 70 3.89 -0.64 11.68
N LEU A 71 3.28 -1.06 12.80
CA LEU A 71 4.01 -1.32 14.04
C LEU A 71 5.05 -2.44 13.87
N ASP A 72 4.65 -3.56 13.26
CA ASP A 72 5.53 -4.70 12.98
C ASP A 72 6.73 -4.29 12.10
N PHE A 73 6.52 -3.45 11.08
CA PHE A 73 7.60 -2.91 10.26
C PHE A 73 8.60 -2.10 11.09
N PHE A 74 8.15 -1.17 11.92
CA PHE A 74 9.08 -0.33 12.70
C PHE A 74 9.79 -1.11 13.81
N VAL A 75 9.13 -2.08 14.44
CA VAL A 75 9.72 -2.93 15.48
C VAL A 75 10.80 -3.83 14.88
N THR A 76 10.47 -4.57 13.82
CA THR A 76 11.41 -5.54 13.23
C THR A 76 12.43 -4.90 12.30
N GLY A 77 12.12 -3.72 11.76
CA GLY A 77 12.95 -2.99 10.81
C GLY A 77 14.21 -2.39 11.41
N ILE A 78 14.34 -2.29 12.73
CA ILE A 78 15.54 -1.73 13.39
C ILE A 78 16.80 -2.49 12.95
N SER A 79 16.70 -3.81 12.79
CA SER A 79 17.80 -4.67 12.34
C SER A 79 18.00 -4.70 10.81
N SER A 80 17.23 -3.92 10.05
CA SER A 80 17.25 -3.98 8.59
C SER A 80 18.40 -3.23 7.93
N SER A 81 18.77 -3.69 6.74
CA SER A 81 19.73 -3.08 5.81
C SER A 81 19.04 -2.27 4.68
N ILE A 82 17.72 -2.03 4.79
CA ILE A 82 16.94 -1.37 3.73
C ILE A 82 17.48 0.05 3.45
N LYS A 83 17.57 0.40 2.16
CA LYS A 83 18.14 1.68 1.69
C LYS A 83 17.04 2.58 1.15
N LYS A 84 17.27 3.89 1.18
CA LYS A 84 16.34 4.91 0.62
C LYS A 84 15.95 4.66 -0.83
N ARG A 85 16.88 4.17 -1.66
CA ARG A 85 16.62 3.79 -3.06
C ARG A 85 15.58 2.68 -3.23
N ASN A 86 15.30 1.91 -2.17
CA ASN A 86 14.28 0.87 -2.21
C ASN A 86 12.86 1.43 -2.18
N ASP A 87 12.70 2.74 -1.95
CA ASP A 87 11.41 3.44 -2.02
C ASP A 87 10.71 3.25 -3.37
N LEU A 88 11.46 3.19 -4.47
CA LEU A 88 10.91 2.95 -5.81
C LEU A 88 10.16 1.61 -5.96
N TRP A 89 10.34 0.66 -5.04
CA TRP A 89 9.60 -0.60 -5.10
C TRP A 89 8.14 -0.47 -4.64
N VAL A 90 7.77 0.60 -3.93
CA VAL A 90 6.41 0.79 -3.39
C VAL A 90 5.35 1.03 -4.47
N ILE A 91 5.77 1.47 -5.66
CA ILE A 91 4.85 1.68 -6.80
C ILE A 91 4.62 0.40 -7.61
N VAL A 92 5.36 -0.69 -7.35
CA VAL A 92 5.16 -1.96 -8.08
C VAL A 92 3.76 -2.54 -7.83
N PRO A 93 3.27 -2.68 -6.58
CA PRO A 93 1.91 -3.16 -6.34
C PRO A 93 0.80 -2.38 -7.05
N PRO A 94 0.73 -1.03 -7.00
CA PRO A 94 -0.31 -0.30 -7.73
C PRO A 94 -0.14 -0.37 -9.25
N ILE A 95 1.08 -0.48 -9.81
CA ILE A 95 1.27 -0.76 -11.24
C ILE A 95 0.63 -2.09 -11.61
N LEU A 96 0.93 -3.16 -10.87
CA LEU A 96 0.35 -4.48 -11.11
C LEU A 96 -1.18 -4.46 -11.00
N TYR A 97 -1.71 -3.73 -10.02
CA TYR A 97 -3.15 -3.58 -9.84
C TYR A 97 -3.80 -2.78 -10.99
N ALA A 98 -3.15 -1.70 -11.46
CA ALA A 98 -3.64 -0.92 -12.60
C ALA A 98 -3.64 -1.76 -13.90
N ILE A 99 -2.62 -2.59 -14.13
CA ILE A 99 -2.58 -3.54 -15.24
C ILE A 99 -3.73 -4.54 -15.13
N TYR A 100 -3.93 -5.15 -13.95
CA TYR A 100 -5.04 -6.06 -13.68
C TYR A 100 -6.40 -5.41 -13.95
N ALA A 101 -6.62 -4.20 -13.46
CA ALA A 101 -7.84 -3.42 -13.70
C ALA A 101 -8.03 -3.09 -15.19
N GLY A 102 -6.96 -2.72 -15.90
CA GLY A 102 -6.99 -2.44 -17.33
C GLY A 102 -7.35 -3.67 -18.17
N ILE A 103 -6.81 -4.85 -17.82
CA ILE A 103 -7.23 -6.12 -18.45
C ILE A 103 -8.72 -6.35 -18.21
N GLY A 104 -9.20 -6.17 -16.97
CA GLY A 104 -10.60 -6.32 -16.64
C GLY A 104 -11.51 -5.37 -17.42
N TYR A 105 -11.12 -4.11 -17.57
CA TYR A 105 -11.84 -3.13 -18.38
C TYR A 105 -11.96 -3.57 -19.85
N VAL A 106 -10.84 -3.93 -20.49
CA VAL A 106 -10.83 -4.38 -21.90
C VAL A 106 -11.68 -5.64 -22.10
N ARG A 107 -11.73 -6.51 -21.09
CA ARG A 107 -12.53 -7.75 -21.12
C ARG A 107 -13.96 -7.58 -20.58
N ASN A 108 -14.38 -6.36 -20.22
CA ASN A 108 -15.67 -6.08 -19.61
C ASN A 108 -15.98 -6.94 -18.37
N TRP A 109 -14.97 -7.23 -17.54
CA TRP A 109 -15.18 -7.85 -16.23
C TRP A 109 -15.94 -6.89 -15.33
N GLN A 110 -16.94 -7.39 -14.61
CA GLN A 110 -17.62 -6.63 -13.57
C GLN A 110 -16.87 -6.77 -12.25
N PHE A 111 -16.39 -5.64 -11.72
CA PHE A 111 -15.79 -5.55 -10.39
C PHE A 111 -16.84 -5.31 -9.31
N ALA A 112 -17.94 -4.66 -9.69
CA ALA A 112 -19.19 -4.55 -8.96
C ALA A 112 -20.35 -4.58 -9.97
N GLU A 113 -21.57 -4.79 -9.49
CA GLU A 113 -22.75 -4.82 -10.35
C GLU A 113 -22.84 -3.52 -11.19
N GLY A 114 -22.80 -3.66 -12.51
CA GLY A 114 -22.84 -2.53 -13.44
C GLY A 114 -21.53 -1.75 -13.62
N TYR A 115 -20.45 -2.09 -12.92
CA TYR A 115 -19.17 -1.37 -13.00
C TYR A 115 -18.04 -2.26 -13.52
N ASN A 116 -17.43 -1.87 -14.65
CA ASN A 116 -16.28 -2.56 -15.24
C ASN A 116 -14.92 -1.99 -14.79
N TYR A 117 -14.91 -1.24 -13.68
CA TYR A 117 -13.72 -0.71 -13.04
C TYR A 117 -13.81 -0.92 -11.52
N PRO A 118 -12.68 -1.17 -10.83
CA PRO A 118 -12.71 -1.43 -9.38
C PRO A 118 -12.81 -0.16 -8.53
N TYR A 119 -12.33 0.98 -9.04
CA TYR A 119 -12.33 2.25 -8.34
C TYR A 119 -12.55 3.39 -9.33
N PHE A 120 -13.15 4.50 -8.89
CA PHE A 120 -13.45 5.65 -9.74
C PHE A 120 -12.21 6.19 -10.48
N PHE A 121 -11.04 6.16 -9.81
CA PHE A 121 -9.77 6.64 -10.35
C PHE A 121 -9.12 5.67 -11.36
N LEU A 122 -9.72 4.50 -11.59
CA LEU A 122 -9.38 3.53 -12.63
C LEU A 122 -10.53 3.36 -13.64
N ASN A 123 -11.48 4.31 -13.68
CA ASN A 123 -12.55 4.33 -14.67
C ASN A 123 -12.05 4.86 -16.01
N TRP A 124 -11.48 3.96 -16.82
CA TRP A 124 -10.98 4.26 -18.17
C TRP A 124 -12.07 4.77 -19.13
N GLY A 125 -13.33 4.41 -18.88
CA GLY A 125 -14.50 4.83 -19.66
C GLY A 125 -15.15 6.12 -19.20
N SER A 126 -14.60 6.78 -18.17
CA SER A 126 -15.12 8.07 -17.71
C SER A 126 -14.96 9.16 -18.79
N PRO A 127 -15.74 10.26 -18.74
CA PRO A 127 -15.56 11.39 -19.66
C PRO A 127 -14.15 12.00 -19.66
N ALA A 128 -13.40 11.84 -18.56
CA ALA A 128 -12.00 12.26 -18.47
C ALA A 128 -11.02 11.31 -19.18
N GLY A 129 -11.42 10.06 -19.48
CA GLY A 129 -10.59 9.06 -20.13
C GLY A 129 -9.26 8.81 -19.42
N ALA A 130 -8.17 8.67 -20.19
CA ALA A 130 -6.84 8.45 -19.65
C ALA A 130 -6.15 9.74 -19.17
N PHE A 131 -6.21 10.81 -19.98
CA PHE A 131 -5.43 12.04 -19.78
C PHE A 131 -6.26 13.33 -19.76
N GLY A 132 -7.59 13.24 -19.84
CA GLY A 132 -8.48 14.40 -19.82
C GLY A 132 -8.86 14.87 -18.42
N PHE A 133 -9.69 15.91 -18.39
CA PHE A 133 -10.31 16.48 -17.20
C PHE A 133 -11.80 16.64 -17.44
N THR A 134 -12.60 16.56 -16.38
CA THR A 134 -14.04 16.75 -16.43
C THR A 134 -14.56 17.40 -15.15
N ASN A 135 -15.77 17.93 -15.18
CA ASN A 135 -16.41 18.59 -14.03
C ASN A 135 -17.14 17.61 -13.10
N GLU A 136 -17.11 16.32 -13.43
CA GLU A 136 -17.74 15.23 -12.68
C GLU A 136 -16.68 14.25 -12.18
N LEU A 137 -16.96 13.44 -11.16
CA LEU A 137 -16.03 12.40 -10.71
C LEU A 137 -15.70 11.46 -11.90
N PRO A 138 -14.41 11.15 -12.20
CA PRO A 138 -13.22 11.27 -11.35
C PRO A 138 -12.44 12.60 -11.45
N TYR A 139 -12.98 13.63 -12.09
CA TYR A 139 -12.41 14.97 -12.35
C TYR A 139 -11.16 15.02 -13.24
N MET A 140 -10.29 14.02 -13.15
CA MET A 140 -9.11 13.84 -13.98
C MET A 140 -9.00 12.38 -14.43
N GLY A 141 -8.36 12.18 -15.59
CA GLY A 141 -8.20 10.87 -16.19
C GLY A 141 -7.35 9.92 -15.36
N CYS A 142 -7.46 8.62 -15.67
CA CYS A 142 -6.83 7.55 -14.90
C CYS A 142 -5.31 7.70 -14.77
N ALA A 143 -4.62 8.20 -15.81
CA ALA A 143 -3.17 8.38 -15.76
C ALA A 143 -2.75 9.42 -14.71
N TRP A 144 -3.51 10.50 -14.56
CA TRP A 144 -3.26 11.54 -13.57
C TRP A 144 -3.45 11.02 -12.15
N TRP A 145 -4.49 10.23 -11.91
CA TRP A 145 -4.71 9.57 -10.63
C TRP A 145 -3.60 8.56 -10.28
N ILE A 146 -3.16 7.76 -11.25
CA ILE A 146 -2.07 6.81 -11.05
C ILE A 146 -0.77 7.55 -10.70
N LEU A 147 -0.46 8.64 -11.40
CA LEU A 147 0.70 9.48 -11.08
C LEU A 147 0.60 10.10 -9.69
N ALA A 148 -0.56 10.65 -9.33
CA ALA A 148 -0.80 11.20 -8.00
C ALA A 148 -0.62 10.14 -6.90
N LEU A 149 -1.13 8.92 -7.14
CA LEU A 149 -0.96 7.78 -6.24
C LEU A 149 0.51 7.39 -6.10
N PHE A 150 1.28 7.34 -7.19
CA PHE A 150 2.72 7.05 -7.12
C PHE A 150 3.46 8.10 -6.30
N CYS A 151 3.22 9.39 -6.56
CA CYS A 151 3.81 10.47 -5.78
C CYS A 151 3.48 10.33 -4.29
N ALA A 152 2.21 10.09 -3.95
CA ALA A 152 1.79 9.91 -2.56
C ALA A 152 2.50 8.72 -1.89
N LEU A 153 2.59 7.58 -2.58
CA LEU A 153 3.23 6.38 -2.05
C LEU A 153 4.75 6.54 -1.86
N LEU A 154 5.42 7.20 -2.80
CA LEU A 154 6.85 7.51 -2.67
C LEU A 154 7.10 8.47 -1.49
N ILE A 155 6.25 9.49 -1.32
CA ILE A 155 6.35 10.39 -0.16
C ILE A 155 6.18 9.61 1.15
N VAL A 156 5.14 8.79 1.27
CA VAL A 156 4.89 7.99 2.48
C VAL A 156 6.01 6.98 2.71
N GLY A 157 6.49 6.30 1.67
CA GLY A 157 7.59 5.35 1.76
C GLY A 157 8.90 6.01 2.20
N MET A 158 9.25 7.17 1.64
CA MET A 158 10.39 7.97 2.10
C MET A 158 10.26 8.36 3.57
N LEU A 159 9.08 8.84 4.01
CA LEU A 159 8.84 9.18 5.41
C LEU A 159 9.04 7.99 6.33
N TYR A 160 8.57 6.80 5.94
CA TYR A 160 8.76 5.57 6.72
C TYR A 160 10.24 5.21 6.85
N LEU A 161 11.01 5.31 5.76
CA LEU A 161 12.45 5.05 5.80
C LEU A 161 13.19 6.09 6.67
N LEU A 162 12.77 7.36 6.65
CA LEU A 162 13.33 8.41 7.52
C LEU A 162 13.05 8.15 9.00
N ILE A 163 11.82 7.77 9.34
CA ILE A 163 11.44 7.39 10.71
C ILE A 163 12.28 6.20 11.16
N LEU A 164 12.40 5.18 10.30
CA LEU A 164 13.17 3.98 10.61
C LEU A 164 14.66 4.29 10.84
N ASP A 165 15.28 5.14 10.01
CA ASP A 165 16.66 5.60 10.21
C ASP A 165 16.83 6.34 11.55
N GLY A 166 15.84 7.14 11.95
CA GLY A 166 15.81 7.80 13.25
C GLY A 166 15.78 6.79 14.41
N LEU A 167 14.88 5.82 14.35
CA LEU A 167 14.74 4.75 15.36
C LEU A 167 16.04 3.92 15.49
N LYS A 168 16.68 3.57 14.37
CA LYS A 168 17.96 2.84 14.37
C LYS A 168 19.05 3.58 15.11
N LYS A 169 19.15 4.91 14.91
CA LYS A 169 20.13 5.76 15.60
C LYS A 169 19.86 5.80 17.10
N MET A 170 18.60 6.00 17.51
CA MET A 170 18.22 6.01 18.92
C MET A 170 18.57 4.68 19.62
N PHE A 171 18.27 3.56 18.97
CA PHE A 171 18.54 2.23 19.53
C PHE A 171 20.04 1.91 19.63
N HIS A 172 20.86 2.37 18.68
CA HIS A 172 22.32 2.21 18.76
C HIS A 172 22.94 3.08 19.85
N THR A 173 22.43 4.29 20.07
CA THR A 173 22.91 5.17 21.15
C THR A 173 22.54 4.62 22.52
N ALA A 174 21.37 4.00 22.68
CA ALA A 174 20.93 3.42 23.95
C ALA A 174 21.68 2.16 24.39
N ASN A 175 22.33 1.45 23.45
CA ASN A 175 23.07 0.21 23.70
C ASN A 175 24.61 0.41 23.74
N LYS A 176 25.08 1.66 23.77
CA LYS A 176 26.47 2.01 24.06
C LYS A 176 26.61 2.37 25.54
#